data_AF-A0A418DHL6-F1
#
_entry.id   AF-A0A418DHL6-F1
#
_cell.length_a   1.000
_cell.length_b   1.000
_cell.length_c   1.000
_cell.angle_alpha   90.00
_cell.angle_beta   90.00
_cell.angle_gamma   90.00
#
_symmetry.space_group_name_H-M   'P 1'
#
loop_
_entity.id
_entity.type
_entity.pdbx_description
1 polymer ?
#
loop_
_entity_poly.entity_id
_entity_poly.type
_entity_poly.pdbx_seq_one_letter_code
_entity_poly.pdbx_strand_id
1 'polypeptide(L)'
;MTVLTSAIAHTFLPSILANLPQEWRGTTFANSALLGREVFSASVEKLLLEKHAKRDNIVTEAELSALGNAEDYLRVSTNISVLLELVLGLEVSLPTRQVFTFGSTTIPIISVLLTSKLPVLLYVDEGVASPFTADQLATLALLGTNVTIVSGHPVADPSAVVLALQVSPKKISAAVDAIVSDSVLYIHNPSKVNPDDILVIRKRLSTPLTTPVCEKFLQTIAGVKVTADGDASTPEALADFYAHLQTMSGTSVDAHANPVVFTAGLPAVCSIWLSLLHGGGADILMASTAYGGSSQLTDIYVNKSSGKIHKWKFDITGKNKISDSIKQALDKLTVTATAPTTVLFVEIPTNPDMKVPDIATLAQHLTSYRNTTGKEVLLLVDTTFAPASKVLQKISAVAPDLTTMVFISMSKSVSRGHTTAGTIIANTASPQSRKLLETVRWAGQLLDTTAKTDQLWRLTENHVGVEDRCQKAYEVAVTTGTALQAAVAKYAHGFHMDLAFVSPENAAQGFTTSTYSFNLPPLPNATAEANYAIAQRFVDLLTAHPSFKPCVSFGQDNGKVYCTVPSTSTQGAIKAEDKAKQLVGGVELTRLSFPPHGDVQAIVAVLENAVKTIYTA
;
A
#
# COMPACT_ATOMS: atom_id res chain seq x y z
N MET A 1 29.43 29.31 4.86
CA MET A 1 28.88 27.98 5.21
C MET A 1 29.22 27.06 4.06
N THR A 2 29.82 25.89 4.33
CA THR A 2 30.03 24.86 3.31
C THR A 2 28.67 24.24 2.97
N VAL A 3 28.28 24.26 1.71
CA VAL A 3 27.07 23.57 1.21
C VAL A 3 27.48 22.15 0.81
N LEU A 4 26.61 21.15 1.03
CA LEU A 4 26.89 19.80 0.57
C LEU A 4 26.92 19.80 -0.96
N THR A 5 28.01 19.30 -1.54
CA THR A 5 28.15 19.13 -2.99
C THR A 5 28.11 17.64 -3.34
N SER A 6 27.85 17.31 -4.61
CA SER A 6 27.94 15.93 -5.11
C SER A 6 29.31 15.31 -4.82
N ALA A 7 30.40 16.07 -5.01
CA ALA A 7 31.76 15.61 -4.71
C ALA A 7 31.97 15.24 -3.23
N ILE A 8 31.43 16.06 -2.31
CA ILE A 8 31.47 15.74 -0.88
C ILE A 8 30.66 14.47 -0.60
N ALA A 9 29.42 14.39 -1.10
CA ALA A 9 28.55 13.24 -0.89
C ALA A 9 29.19 11.93 -1.41
N HIS A 10 29.78 11.96 -2.62
CA HIS A 10 30.43 10.80 -3.23
C HIS A 10 31.60 10.27 -2.40
N THR A 11 32.29 11.15 -1.66
CA THR A 11 33.38 10.75 -0.76
C THR A 11 32.88 9.86 0.39
N PHE A 12 31.64 10.07 0.85
CA PHE A 12 31.06 9.34 1.98
C PHE A 12 30.24 8.12 1.57
N LEU A 13 29.73 8.06 0.33
CA LEU A 13 28.88 6.96 -0.13
C LEU A 13 29.47 5.56 0.13
N PRO A 14 30.76 5.28 -0.14
CA PRO A 14 31.34 3.97 0.19
C PRO A 14 31.20 3.60 1.67
N SER A 15 31.42 4.57 2.57
CA SER A 15 31.32 4.36 4.02
C SER A 15 29.88 4.17 4.48
N ILE A 16 28.93 4.96 3.93
CA ILE A 16 27.50 4.81 4.20
C ILE A 16 27.04 3.41 3.77
N LEU A 17 27.35 3.00 2.54
CA LEU A 17 26.94 1.70 1.98
C LEU A 17 27.49 0.51 2.77
N ALA A 18 28.72 0.61 3.25
CA ALA A 18 29.35 -0.41 4.09
C ALA A 18 28.73 -0.54 5.49
N ASN A 19 28.09 0.51 6.00
CA ASN A 19 27.55 0.58 7.36
C ASN A 19 26.01 0.72 7.38
N LEU A 20 25.31 0.43 6.27
CA LEU A 20 23.86 0.56 6.17
C LEU A 20 23.14 -0.26 7.25
N PRO A 21 22.34 0.37 8.13
CA PRO A 21 21.54 -0.34 9.13
C PRO A 21 20.59 -1.35 8.46
N GLN A 22 20.37 -2.50 9.10
CA GLN A 22 19.45 -3.52 8.57
C GLN A 22 18.04 -2.95 8.35
N GLU A 23 17.57 -2.06 9.22
CA GLU A 23 16.25 -1.46 9.13
C GLU A 23 16.05 -0.63 7.86
N TRP A 24 17.10 -0.03 7.28
CA TRP A 24 17.00 0.72 6.02
C TRP A 24 16.65 -0.18 4.83
N ARG A 25 16.90 -1.49 4.95
CA ARG A 25 16.49 -2.52 3.98
C ARG A 25 15.12 -3.14 4.31
N GLY A 26 14.52 -2.77 5.43
CA GLY A 26 13.23 -3.29 5.88
C GLY A 26 12.04 -2.62 5.18
N THR A 27 10.86 -3.20 5.40
CA THR A 27 9.58 -2.67 4.89
C THR A 27 8.69 -2.10 5.99
N THR A 28 9.14 -2.06 7.25
CA THR A 28 8.36 -1.53 8.38
C THR A 28 9.20 -0.68 9.32
N PHE A 29 8.85 0.58 9.43
CA PHE A 29 9.49 1.53 10.34
C PHE A 29 8.61 1.79 11.56
N ALA A 30 9.20 2.29 12.66
CA ALA A 30 8.44 2.73 13.82
C ALA A 30 7.83 4.11 13.55
N ASN A 31 6.55 4.29 13.88
CA ASN A 31 5.82 5.53 13.57
C ASN A 31 6.44 6.78 14.21
N SER A 32 7.00 6.65 15.42
CA SER A 32 7.62 7.75 16.17
C SER A 32 8.89 8.31 15.52
N ALA A 33 9.48 7.61 14.56
CA ALA A 33 10.73 7.99 13.91
C ALA A 33 10.55 8.52 12.48
N LEU A 34 9.32 8.77 12.04
CA LEU A 34 9.01 9.23 10.68
C LEU A 34 9.18 10.76 10.58
N LEU A 35 10.12 11.21 9.75
CA LEU A 35 10.53 12.61 9.62
C LEU A 35 10.02 13.29 8.34
N GLY A 36 9.76 12.52 7.28
CA GLY A 36 9.50 13.05 5.95
C GLY A 36 10.79 13.31 5.15
N ARG A 37 10.66 13.32 3.82
CA ARG A 37 11.81 13.28 2.88
C ARG A 37 12.80 14.39 3.14
N GLU A 38 12.26 15.60 3.33
CA GLU A 38 13.04 16.83 3.50
C GLU A 38 13.82 16.84 4.82
N VAL A 39 13.18 16.46 5.93
CA VAL A 39 13.82 16.46 7.25
C VAL A 39 14.87 15.36 7.33
N PHE A 40 14.61 14.19 6.75
CA PHE A 40 15.58 13.11 6.66
C PHE A 40 16.78 13.51 5.77
N SER A 41 16.54 14.06 4.57
CA SER A 41 17.65 14.48 3.69
C SER A 41 18.48 15.58 4.32
N ALA A 42 17.86 16.55 5.00
CA ALA A 42 18.58 17.59 5.75
C ALA A 42 19.42 17.00 6.89
N SER A 43 18.94 15.95 7.55
CA SER A 43 19.70 15.24 8.58
C SER A 43 20.93 14.52 8.00
N VAL A 44 20.79 13.88 6.85
CA VAL A 44 21.92 13.31 6.09
C VAL A 44 22.91 14.41 5.71
N GLU A 45 22.44 15.51 5.12
CA GLU A 45 23.28 16.64 4.72
C GLU A 45 24.11 17.19 5.87
N LYS A 46 23.46 17.41 7.03
CA LYS A 46 24.12 17.86 8.25
C LYS A 46 25.22 16.89 8.69
N LEU A 47 24.92 15.59 8.74
CA LEU A 47 25.90 14.57 9.13
C LEU A 47 27.13 14.59 8.20
N LEU A 48 26.92 14.62 6.88
CA LEU A 48 28.03 14.61 5.92
C LEU A 48 28.87 15.89 5.97
N LEU A 49 28.25 17.04 6.18
CA LEU A 49 28.97 18.30 6.36
C LEU A 49 29.79 18.33 7.65
N GLU A 50 29.24 17.81 8.76
CA GLU A 50 29.97 17.68 10.03
C GLU A 50 31.17 16.75 9.90
N LYS A 51 30.99 15.60 9.24
CA LYS A 51 32.06 14.63 8.94
C LYS A 51 33.15 15.25 8.06
N HIS A 52 32.74 15.94 7.00
CA HIS A 52 33.66 16.64 6.10
C HIS A 52 34.47 17.72 6.82
N ALA A 53 33.82 18.53 7.65
CA ALA A 53 34.50 19.57 8.45
C ALA A 53 35.54 18.99 9.42
N LYS A 54 35.25 17.82 9.99
CA LYS A 54 36.16 17.09 10.90
C LYS A 54 37.23 16.26 10.16
N ARG A 55 37.18 16.17 8.83
CA ARG A 55 37.99 15.25 8.01
C ARG A 55 37.88 13.79 8.47
N ASP A 56 36.70 13.42 8.95
CA ASP A 56 36.36 12.06 9.37
C ASP A 56 35.55 11.40 8.26
N ASN A 57 36.17 10.48 7.51
CA ASN A 57 35.55 9.83 6.36
C ASN A 57 34.69 8.61 6.72
N ILE A 58 34.53 8.32 8.03
CA ILE A 58 33.79 7.14 8.50
C ILE A 58 32.39 7.57 8.93
N VAL A 59 31.36 7.02 8.29
CA VAL A 59 29.97 7.11 8.73
C VAL A 59 29.58 5.78 9.35
N THR A 60 29.22 5.79 10.64
CA THR A 60 28.91 4.58 11.40
C THR A 60 27.44 4.17 11.29
N GLU A 61 27.14 2.89 11.53
CA GLU A 61 25.76 2.38 11.57
C GLU A 61 24.90 3.09 12.63
N ALA A 62 25.49 3.42 13.78
CA ALA A 62 24.82 4.14 14.86
C ALA A 62 24.42 5.56 14.45
N GLU A 63 25.30 6.27 13.73
CA GLU A 63 24.98 7.60 13.17
C GLU A 63 23.86 7.51 12.13
N LEU A 64 23.88 6.51 11.26
CA LEU A 64 22.82 6.29 10.27
C LEU A 64 21.49 5.93 10.91
N SER A 65 21.50 5.11 11.96
CA SER A 65 20.31 4.75 12.72
C SER A 65 19.70 5.96 13.44
N ALA A 66 20.55 6.90 13.91
CA ALA A 66 20.13 8.12 14.57
C ALA A 66 19.48 9.16 13.64
N LEU A 67 19.58 8.99 12.31
CA LEU A 67 18.97 9.89 11.32
C LEU A 67 17.44 9.83 11.28
N GLY A 68 16.82 8.81 11.90
CA GLY A 68 15.39 8.56 11.79
C GLY A 68 14.99 7.99 10.43
N ASN A 69 13.73 8.17 10.03
CA ASN A 69 13.13 7.52 8.86
C ASN A 69 12.48 8.51 7.89
N ALA A 70 12.72 8.32 6.59
CA ALA A 70 12.47 9.31 5.57
C ALA A 70 11.01 9.49 5.15
N GLU A 71 10.11 8.49 5.23
CA GLU A 71 8.69 8.72 4.94
C GLU A 71 7.74 7.72 5.63
N ASP A 72 6.52 8.21 5.85
CA ASP A 72 5.34 7.49 6.31
C ASP A 72 4.31 7.23 5.20
N TYR A 73 4.71 6.72 4.05
CA TYR A 73 3.65 6.25 3.16
C TYR A 73 3.98 4.97 2.44
N LEU A 74 3.42 3.92 3.05
CA LEU A 74 3.56 2.54 2.66
C LEU A 74 5.01 2.09 2.72
N ARG A 75 5.14 0.78 2.87
CA ARG A 75 6.37 -0.01 2.86
C ARG A 75 7.31 0.20 1.66
N VAL A 76 7.03 1.18 0.81
CA VAL A 76 7.52 1.37 -0.55
C VAL A 76 8.58 2.46 -0.63
N SER A 77 8.57 3.47 0.25
CA SER A 77 9.64 4.48 0.34
C SER A 77 10.52 4.17 1.54
N THR A 78 11.83 4.20 1.32
CA THR A 78 12.84 3.83 2.32
C THR A 78 13.90 4.91 2.44
N ASN A 79 14.68 4.88 3.53
CA ASN A 79 15.82 5.77 3.72
C ASN A 79 16.80 5.71 2.54
N ILE A 80 16.97 4.54 1.92
CA ILE A 80 17.86 4.38 0.77
C ILE A 80 17.32 5.05 -0.50
N SER A 81 15.99 5.03 -0.71
CA SER A 81 15.38 5.74 -1.85
C SER A 81 15.54 7.25 -1.74
N VAL A 82 15.40 7.81 -0.52
CA VAL A 82 15.57 9.25 -0.28
C VAL A 82 17.05 9.65 -0.29
N LEU A 83 17.95 8.78 0.18
CA LEU A 83 19.39 8.97 0.01
C LEU A 83 19.76 9.04 -1.48
N LEU A 84 19.21 8.15 -2.31
CA LEU A 84 19.41 8.21 -3.76
C LEU A 84 18.87 9.51 -4.35
N GLU A 85 17.66 9.93 -3.98
CA GLU A 85 17.07 11.20 -4.44
C GLU A 85 17.92 12.41 -4.06
N LEU A 86 18.49 12.43 -2.84
CA LEU A 86 19.43 13.46 -2.39
C LEU A 86 20.68 13.48 -3.27
N VAL A 87 21.33 12.32 -3.46
CA VAL A 87 22.56 12.22 -4.27
C VAL A 87 22.31 12.65 -5.71
N LEU A 88 21.23 12.17 -6.33
CA LEU A 88 20.85 12.55 -7.69
C LEU A 88 20.53 14.06 -7.79
N GLY A 89 19.86 14.63 -6.79
CA GLY A 89 19.60 16.08 -6.73
C GLY A 89 20.88 16.90 -6.66
N LEU A 90 21.87 16.46 -5.87
CA LEU A 90 23.18 17.12 -5.80
C LEU A 90 23.92 17.11 -7.14
N GLU A 91 23.77 16.06 -7.96
CA GLU A 91 24.38 16.01 -9.30
C GLU A 91 23.84 17.08 -10.26
N VAL A 92 22.60 17.51 -10.05
CA VAL A 92 21.90 18.48 -10.93
C VAL A 92 21.54 19.79 -10.22
N SER A 93 22.08 20.02 -9.02
CA SER A 93 21.81 21.20 -8.19
C SER A 93 20.31 21.43 -7.89
N LEU A 94 19.57 20.35 -7.64
CA LEU A 94 18.18 20.38 -7.18
C LEU A 94 18.06 19.89 -5.73
N PRO A 95 17.16 20.48 -4.93
CA PRO A 95 16.86 19.94 -3.60
C PRO A 95 16.11 18.61 -3.71
N THR A 96 16.26 17.73 -2.72
CA THR A 96 15.60 16.41 -2.66
C THR A 96 14.09 16.48 -2.88
N ARG A 97 13.42 17.55 -2.40
CA ARG A 97 11.98 17.76 -2.61
C ARG A 97 11.58 17.73 -4.09
N GLN A 98 12.46 18.15 -4.98
CA GLN A 98 12.23 18.28 -6.43
C GLN A 98 12.71 17.06 -7.24
N VAL A 99 13.21 16.00 -6.58
CA VAL A 99 13.74 14.80 -7.25
C VAL A 99 12.97 13.58 -6.77
N PHE A 100 12.32 12.86 -7.69
CA PHE A 100 11.50 11.70 -7.33
C PHE A 100 11.94 10.48 -8.12
N THR A 101 12.35 9.43 -7.42
CA THR A 101 12.49 8.10 -8.03
C THR A 101 11.13 7.42 -8.14
N PHE A 102 10.94 6.61 -9.17
CA PHE A 102 9.76 5.80 -9.42
C PHE A 102 10.16 4.36 -9.73
N GLY A 103 9.39 3.40 -9.22
CA GLY A 103 9.45 2.00 -9.65
C GLY A 103 8.79 1.76 -11.00
N SER A 104 8.66 2.80 -11.82
CA SER A 104 7.99 2.82 -13.12
C SER A 104 8.68 3.85 -14.01
N THR A 105 8.86 3.49 -15.27
CA THR A 105 9.40 4.35 -16.33
C THR A 105 8.37 5.34 -16.87
N THR A 106 7.06 5.02 -16.81
CA THR A 106 6.00 5.84 -17.41
C THR A 106 5.27 6.72 -16.38
N ILE A 107 5.13 6.28 -15.12
CA ILE A 107 4.51 7.06 -14.05
C ILE A 107 5.16 8.43 -13.81
N PRO A 108 6.50 8.65 -13.87
CA PRO A 108 7.04 10.00 -13.75
C PRO A 108 6.43 10.97 -14.76
N ILE A 109 6.18 10.52 -16.00
CA ILE A 109 5.49 11.31 -17.03
C ILE A 109 4.00 11.46 -16.67
N ILE A 110 3.30 10.35 -16.41
CA ILE A 110 1.87 10.35 -16.09
C ILE A 110 1.56 11.21 -14.86
N SER A 111 2.47 11.27 -13.88
CA SER A 111 2.31 12.08 -12.68
C SER A 111 2.27 13.58 -13.00
N VAL A 112 3.09 14.04 -13.96
CA VAL A 112 3.02 15.41 -14.47
C VAL A 112 1.71 15.62 -15.25
N LEU A 113 1.32 14.67 -16.09
CA LEU A 113 0.06 14.75 -16.86
C LEU A 113 -1.18 14.87 -15.95
N LEU A 114 -1.23 14.10 -14.86
CA LEU A 114 -2.37 14.06 -13.95
C LEU A 114 -2.43 15.28 -13.01
N THR A 115 -1.30 15.93 -12.74
CA THR A 115 -1.22 17.06 -11.80
C THR A 115 -1.20 18.42 -12.49
N SER A 116 -0.81 18.46 -13.77
CA SER A 116 -0.77 19.69 -14.54
C SER A 116 -2.15 20.33 -14.69
N LYS A 117 -2.18 21.66 -14.58
CA LYS A 117 -3.34 22.51 -14.91
C LYS A 117 -3.25 23.11 -16.32
N LEU A 118 -2.10 22.93 -16.98
CA LEU A 118 -1.81 23.38 -18.33
C LEU A 118 -1.67 22.17 -19.26
N PRO A 119 -1.80 22.35 -20.59
CA PRO A 119 -1.34 21.34 -21.55
C PRO A 119 0.12 20.97 -21.30
N VAL A 120 0.49 19.71 -21.56
CA VAL A 120 1.87 19.23 -21.43
C VAL A 120 2.48 19.03 -22.81
N LEU A 121 3.61 19.68 -23.07
CA LEU A 121 4.45 19.40 -24.22
C LEU A 121 5.55 18.42 -23.78
N LEU A 122 5.41 17.16 -24.19
CA LEU A 122 6.37 16.11 -23.89
C LEU A 122 7.39 16.02 -25.03
N TYR A 123 8.57 16.60 -24.81
CA TYR A 123 9.70 16.46 -25.71
C TYR A 123 10.40 15.13 -25.48
N VAL A 124 10.61 14.38 -26.54
CA VAL A 124 11.32 13.09 -26.52
C VAL A 124 12.62 13.26 -27.30
N ASP A 125 13.75 12.91 -26.66
CA ASP A 125 15.07 12.93 -27.28
C ASP A 125 15.09 12.16 -28.60
N GLU A 126 15.90 12.63 -29.54
CA GLU A 126 16.04 11.97 -30.84
C GLU A 126 16.54 10.53 -30.68
N GLY A 127 15.86 9.57 -31.32
CA GLY A 127 16.16 8.14 -31.20
C GLY A 127 15.55 7.44 -29.98
N VAL A 128 14.90 8.18 -29.07
CA VAL A 128 14.10 7.58 -27.98
C VAL A 128 12.70 7.26 -28.47
N ALA A 129 12.21 6.05 -28.19
CA ALA A 129 10.86 5.65 -28.57
C ALA A 129 9.81 6.48 -27.82
N SER A 130 8.67 6.75 -28.47
CA SER A 130 7.52 7.34 -27.80
C SER A 130 7.13 6.48 -26.59
N PRO A 131 6.96 7.08 -25.39
CA PRO A 131 6.65 6.32 -24.18
C PRO A 131 5.24 5.72 -24.19
N PHE A 132 4.37 6.18 -25.10
CA PHE A 132 2.98 5.73 -25.20
C PHE A 132 2.58 5.44 -26.64
N THR A 133 1.73 4.43 -26.82
CA THR A 133 0.98 4.17 -28.05
C THR A 133 -0.24 5.10 -28.15
N ALA A 134 -0.84 5.18 -29.35
CA ALA A 134 -2.05 5.98 -29.54
C ALA A 134 -3.23 5.53 -28.64
N ASP A 135 -3.39 4.21 -28.45
CA ASP A 135 -4.42 3.63 -27.60
C ASP A 135 -4.19 3.95 -26.11
N GLN A 136 -2.94 3.92 -25.67
CA GLN A 136 -2.55 4.32 -24.31
C GLN A 136 -2.81 5.82 -24.08
N LEU A 137 -2.49 6.68 -25.05
CA LEU A 137 -2.80 8.12 -24.98
C LEU A 137 -4.31 8.37 -24.94
N ALA A 138 -5.10 7.66 -25.74
CA ALA A 138 -6.56 7.76 -25.71
C ALA A 138 -7.13 7.37 -24.33
N THR A 139 -6.56 6.33 -23.71
CA THR A 139 -6.95 5.90 -22.36
C THR A 139 -6.54 6.92 -21.30
N LEU A 140 -5.32 7.46 -21.36
CA LEU A 140 -4.88 8.51 -20.44
C LEU A 140 -5.72 9.79 -20.58
N ALA A 141 -6.16 10.13 -21.79
CA ALA A 141 -7.05 11.27 -22.03
C ALA A 141 -8.39 11.13 -21.28
N LEU A 142 -8.87 9.90 -21.01
CA LEU A 142 -10.05 9.68 -20.16
C LEU A 142 -9.85 10.16 -18.72
N LEU A 143 -8.60 10.29 -18.25
CA LEU A 143 -8.23 10.88 -16.96
C LEU A 143 -8.03 12.40 -17.02
N GLY A 144 -8.48 13.04 -18.10
CA GLY A 144 -8.39 14.49 -18.29
C GLY A 144 -6.99 14.99 -18.62
N THR A 145 -6.08 14.10 -19.06
CA THR A 145 -4.73 14.50 -19.47
C THR A 145 -4.75 15.17 -20.84
N ASN A 146 -3.97 16.24 -20.99
CA ASN A 146 -3.75 16.91 -22.27
C ASN A 146 -2.25 16.94 -22.58
N VAL A 147 -1.82 16.09 -23.52
CA VAL A 147 -0.41 15.93 -23.88
C VAL A 147 -0.21 16.00 -25.39
N THR A 148 0.84 16.72 -25.80
CA THR A 148 1.37 16.68 -27.17
C THR A 148 2.80 16.16 -27.09
N ILE A 149 3.08 15.08 -27.82
CA ILE A 149 4.44 14.51 -27.91
C ILE A 149 5.17 15.19 -29.07
N VAL A 150 6.35 15.73 -28.79
CA VAL A 150 7.20 16.45 -29.73
C VAL A 150 8.55 15.74 -29.79
N SER A 151 9.07 15.51 -30.98
CA SER A 151 10.44 15.01 -31.14
C SER A 151 11.41 16.18 -31.27
N GLY A 152 12.56 16.09 -30.61
CA GLY A 152 13.64 17.07 -30.71
C GLY A 152 13.83 17.90 -29.43
N HIS A 153 14.43 19.08 -29.58
CA HIS A 153 14.89 19.87 -28.44
C HIS A 153 13.76 20.66 -27.75
N PRO A 154 13.70 20.67 -26.41
CA PRO A 154 12.70 21.43 -25.67
C PRO A 154 12.78 22.94 -25.94
N VAL A 155 11.61 23.54 -26.18
CA VAL A 155 11.42 24.99 -26.29
C VAL A 155 10.52 25.46 -25.15
N ALA A 156 10.91 26.55 -24.49
CA ALA A 156 10.16 27.10 -23.36
C ALA A 156 8.79 27.61 -23.84
N ASP A 157 7.75 27.31 -23.07
CA ASP A 157 6.39 27.78 -23.35
C ASP A 157 5.72 28.22 -22.03
N PRO A 158 5.28 29.49 -21.90
CA PRO A 158 4.59 29.95 -20.68
C PRO A 158 3.18 29.37 -20.54
N SER A 159 2.56 28.91 -21.63
CA SER A 159 1.18 28.41 -21.67
C SER A 159 1.06 26.89 -21.49
N ALA A 160 2.19 26.18 -21.47
CA ALA A 160 2.27 24.74 -21.29
C ALA A 160 3.29 24.35 -20.21
N VAL A 161 3.20 23.12 -19.71
CA VAL A 161 4.31 22.47 -19.00
C VAL A 161 5.22 21.84 -20.04
N VAL A 162 6.49 22.25 -20.06
CA VAL A 162 7.53 21.68 -20.93
C VAL A 162 8.21 20.54 -20.18
N LEU A 163 7.90 19.31 -20.56
CA LEU A 163 8.45 18.09 -19.97
C LEU A 163 9.40 17.44 -20.98
N ALA A 164 10.60 17.07 -20.56
CA ALA A 164 11.54 16.36 -21.41
C ALA A 164 11.74 14.91 -20.93
N LEU A 165 11.60 13.93 -21.82
CA LEU A 165 12.05 12.56 -21.62
C LEU A 165 13.43 12.41 -22.26
N GLN A 166 14.46 12.33 -21.41
CA GLN A 166 15.85 12.36 -21.82
C GLN A 166 16.59 11.10 -21.38
N VAL A 167 17.65 10.76 -22.10
CA VAL A 167 18.56 9.66 -21.71
C VAL A 167 19.50 10.07 -20.57
N SER A 168 19.72 11.37 -20.36
CA SER A 168 20.58 11.86 -19.28
C SER A 168 20.06 13.17 -18.70
N PRO A 169 20.04 13.30 -17.36
CA PRO A 169 19.59 14.53 -16.71
C PRO A 169 20.66 15.63 -16.69
N LYS A 170 21.90 15.36 -17.14
CA LYS A 170 23.05 16.29 -17.01
C LYS A 170 23.09 17.38 -18.10
N LYS A 171 22.23 17.32 -19.11
CA LYS A 171 22.09 18.35 -20.17
C LYS A 171 20.80 19.15 -19.97
N ILE A 172 20.74 19.91 -18.86
CA ILE A 172 19.56 20.70 -18.49
C ILE A 172 19.48 21.93 -19.38
N SER A 173 18.46 22.00 -20.22
CA SER A 173 18.08 23.24 -20.91
C SER A 173 17.30 24.12 -19.94
N ALA A 174 17.57 25.42 -19.91
CA ALA A 174 16.74 26.38 -19.15
C ALA A 174 15.28 26.45 -19.66
N ALA A 175 14.98 25.78 -20.77
CA ALA A 175 13.66 25.73 -21.39
C ALA A 175 12.68 24.71 -20.76
N VAL A 176 13.14 23.79 -19.91
CA VAL A 176 12.31 22.71 -19.36
C VAL A 176 11.75 23.06 -17.98
N ASP A 177 10.50 22.66 -17.73
CA ASP A 177 9.88 22.74 -16.41
C ASP A 177 10.17 21.50 -15.56
N ALA A 178 10.34 20.34 -16.22
CA ALA A 178 10.79 19.10 -15.59
C ALA A 178 11.45 18.14 -16.61
N ILE A 179 12.27 17.22 -16.11
CA ILE A 179 12.96 16.18 -16.87
C ILE A 179 12.62 14.82 -16.29
N VAL A 180 12.39 13.83 -17.15
CA VAL A 180 12.34 12.41 -16.81
C VAL A 180 13.53 11.71 -17.43
N SER A 181 14.31 11.00 -16.60
CA SER A 181 15.43 10.15 -17.03
C SER A 181 15.51 8.94 -16.09
N ASP A 182 15.67 7.73 -16.64
CA ASP A 182 15.87 6.49 -15.86
C ASP A 182 14.88 6.28 -14.69
N SER A 183 13.58 6.53 -14.92
CA SER A 183 12.53 6.46 -13.89
C SER A 183 12.67 7.48 -12.76
N VAL A 184 13.40 8.58 -12.99
CA VAL A 184 13.55 9.70 -12.06
C VAL A 184 12.96 10.96 -12.68
N LEU A 185 12.11 11.66 -11.91
CA LEU A 185 11.58 12.97 -12.26
C LEU A 185 12.40 14.05 -11.53
N TYR A 186 12.93 14.99 -12.30
CA TYR A 186 13.62 16.19 -11.84
C TYR A 186 12.75 17.40 -12.14
N ILE A 187 12.29 18.09 -11.11
CA ILE A 187 11.41 19.26 -11.24
C ILE A 187 12.27 20.51 -11.22
N HIS A 188 12.30 21.28 -12.32
CA HIS A 188 13.04 22.55 -12.39
C HIS A 188 12.15 23.76 -12.07
N ASN A 189 10.87 23.68 -12.44
CA ASN A 189 9.90 24.74 -12.22
C ASN A 189 8.76 24.27 -11.28
N PRO A 190 8.93 24.39 -9.95
CA PRO A 190 7.93 23.94 -8.99
C PRO A 190 6.61 24.74 -9.06
N SER A 191 6.59 25.91 -9.72
CA SER A 191 5.37 26.69 -9.91
C SER A 191 4.42 26.07 -10.94
N LYS A 192 4.98 25.34 -11.93
CA LYS A 192 4.20 24.62 -12.95
C LYS A 192 4.03 23.15 -12.63
N VAL A 193 5.01 22.52 -12.00
CA VAL A 193 4.99 21.12 -11.58
C VAL A 193 5.16 21.05 -10.07
N ASN A 194 4.05 21.00 -9.33
CA ASN A 194 4.08 21.03 -7.87
C ASN A 194 4.58 19.69 -7.28
N PRO A 195 5.71 19.67 -6.55
CA PRO A 195 6.24 18.44 -5.95
C PRO A 195 5.28 17.72 -4.99
N ASP A 196 4.39 18.44 -4.30
CA ASP A 196 3.48 17.82 -3.33
C ASP A 196 2.40 17.00 -4.04
N ASP A 197 1.91 17.50 -5.17
CA ASP A 197 0.94 16.80 -6.01
C ASP A 197 1.57 15.55 -6.64
N ILE A 198 2.84 15.65 -7.09
CA ILE A 198 3.62 14.51 -7.59
C ILE A 198 3.79 13.46 -6.49
N LEU A 199 4.10 13.87 -5.26
CA LEU A 199 4.25 12.96 -4.13
C LEU A 199 2.94 12.20 -3.86
N VAL A 200 1.78 12.86 -3.94
CA VAL A 200 0.47 12.20 -3.81
C VAL A 200 0.28 11.15 -4.90
N ILE A 201 0.57 11.49 -6.17
CA ILE A 201 0.45 10.53 -7.28
C ILE A 201 1.38 9.34 -7.06
N ARG A 202 2.68 9.58 -6.78
CA ARG A 202 3.63 8.49 -6.52
C ARG A 202 3.14 7.58 -5.41
N LYS A 203 2.65 8.16 -4.29
CA LYS A 203 2.17 7.41 -3.13
C LYS A 203 0.90 6.59 -3.38
N ARG A 204 0.06 6.96 -4.36
CA ARG A 204 -1.23 6.29 -4.62
C ARG A 204 -1.24 5.40 -5.85
N LEU A 205 -0.48 5.75 -6.89
CA LEU A 205 -0.50 5.05 -8.17
C LEU A 205 0.74 4.20 -8.43
N SER A 206 1.83 4.41 -7.68
CA SER A 206 3.11 3.74 -7.92
C SER A 206 3.90 3.53 -6.62
N THR A 207 5.20 3.32 -6.76
CA THR A 207 6.20 3.22 -5.68
C THR A 207 7.44 4.01 -6.10
N PRO A 208 8.34 4.37 -5.18
CA PRO A 208 9.74 4.62 -5.52
C PRO A 208 10.42 3.38 -6.11
N LEU A 209 11.68 3.55 -6.55
CA LEU A 209 12.53 2.39 -6.86
C LEU A 209 12.63 1.47 -5.63
N THR A 210 12.76 0.17 -5.86
CA THR A 210 12.90 -0.81 -4.76
C THR A 210 14.24 -0.63 -4.06
N THR A 211 14.32 -0.98 -2.77
CA THR A 211 15.56 -0.86 -1.99
C THR A 211 16.77 -1.51 -2.69
N PRO A 212 16.70 -2.74 -3.22
CA PRO A 212 17.84 -3.33 -3.94
C PRO A 212 18.27 -2.51 -5.15
N VAL A 213 17.31 -1.98 -5.92
CA VAL A 213 17.61 -1.14 -7.09
C VAL A 213 18.25 0.18 -6.64
N CYS A 214 17.72 0.84 -5.60
CA CYS A 214 18.35 2.05 -5.04
C CYS A 214 19.78 1.79 -4.56
N GLU A 215 20.02 0.67 -3.87
CA GLU A 215 21.35 0.28 -3.40
C GLU A 215 22.32 0.07 -4.58
N LYS A 216 21.87 -0.59 -5.65
CA LYS A 216 22.64 -0.76 -6.88
C LYS A 216 23.01 0.57 -7.55
N PHE A 217 22.07 1.51 -7.65
CA PHE A 217 22.34 2.86 -8.16
C PHE A 217 23.40 3.57 -7.30
N LEU A 218 23.24 3.55 -5.98
CA LEU A 218 24.19 4.18 -5.06
C LEU A 218 25.57 3.51 -5.11
N GLN A 219 25.64 2.19 -5.20
CA GLN A 219 26.91 1.45 -5.36
C GLN A 219 27.63 1.83 -6.65
N THR A 220 26.88 1.97 -7.74
CA THR A 220 27.40 2.41 -9.05
C THR A 220 27.95 3.83 -8.97
N ILE A 221 27.19 4.76 -8.38
CA ILE A 221 27.62 6.16 -8.19
C ILE A 221 28.88 6.23 -7.30
N ALA A 222 28.95 5.41 -6.26
CA ALA A 222 30.07 5.36 -5.33
C ALA A 222 31.34 4.70 -5.92
N GLY A 223 31.26 4.10 -7.10
CA GLY A 223 32.38 3.36 -7.70
C GLY A 223 32.80 2.12 -6.90
N VAL A 224 31.90 1.56 -6.08
CA VAL A 224 32.14 0.32 -5.33
C VAL A 224 31.58 -0.88 -6.09
N LYS A 225 31.93 -2.09 -5.65
CA LYS A 225 31.37 -3.32 -6.23
C LYS A 225 29.84 -3.31 -6.07
N VAL A 226 29.12 -3.47 -7.18
CA VAL A 226 27.67 -3.68 -7.17
C VAL A 226 27.38 -5.09 -6.67
N THR A 227 26.61 -5.18 -5.59
CA THR A 227 26.19 -6.44 -4.95
C THR A 227 24.67 -6.53 -4.76
N ALA A 228 23.93 -5.44 -4.93
CA ALA A 228 22.49 -5.41 -4.82
C ALA A 228 21.80 -5.68 -6.18
N ASP A 229 20.53 -6.08 -6.13
CA ASP A 229 19.67 -6.30 -7.32
C ASP A 229 20.29 -7.31 -8.32
N GLY A 230 20.88 -8.39 -7.79
CA GLY A 230 21.46 -9.49 -8.56
C GLY A 230 20.65 -10.78 -8.54
N ASP A 231 19.70 -10.90 -7.61
CA ASP A 231 18.88 -12.11 -7.44
C ASP A 231 17.68 -12.13 -8.39
N ALA A 232 17.34 -13.32 -8.90
CA ALA A 232 16.20 -13.52 -9.79
C ALA A 232 15.59 -14.91 -9.60
N SER A 233 14.27 -15.02 -9.74
CA SER A 233 13.57 -16.31 -9.74
C SER A 233 13.83 -17.08 -11.03
N THR A 234 13.86 -18.42 -10.97
CA THR A 234 13.79 -19.24 -12.17
C THR A 234 12.36 -19.24 -12.75
N PRO A 235 12.18 -19.58 -14.05
CA PRO A 235 10.85 -19.73 -14.64
C PRO A 235 9.95 -20.73 -13.88
N GLU A 236 10.52 -21.82 -13.35
CA GLU A 236 9.79 -22.84 -12.59
C GLU A 236 9.30 -22.29 -11.26
N ALA A 237 10.17 -21.58 -10.51
CA ALA A 237 9.79 -20.95 -9.25
C ALA A 237 8.68 -19.90 -9.44
N LEU A 238 8.70 -19.16 -10.56
CA LEU A 238 7.63 -18.24 -10.91
C LEU A 238 6.33 -18.96 -11.24
N ALA A 239 6.39 -20.05 -12.01
CA ALA A 239 5.21 -20.85 -12.35
C ALA A 239 4.56 -21.43 -11.09
N ASP A 240 5.35 -21.98 -10.17
CA ASP A 240 4.88 -22.50 -8.88
C ASP A 240 4.28 -21.40 -8.01
N PHE A 241 4.87 -20.21 -8.00
CA PHE A 241 4.33 -19.05 -7.30
C PHE A 241 2.96 -18.62 -7.85
N TYR A 242 2.82 -18.49 -9.17
CA TYR A 242 1.54 -18.13 -9.79
C TYR A 242 0.46 -19.19 -9.57
N ALA A 243 0.83 -20.47 -9.70
CA ALA A 243 -0.06 -21.58 -9.40
C ALA A 243 -0.51 -21.55 -7.93
N HIS A 244 0.40 -21.29 -7.00
CA HIS A 244 0.09 -21.19 -5.58
C HIS A 244 -0.87 -20.03 -5.28
N LEU A 245 -0.69 -18.86 -5.89
CA LEU A 245 -1.63 -17.75 -5.74
C LEU A 245 -3.06 -18.11 -6.21
N GLN A 246 -3.18 -18.83 -7.33
CA GLN A 246 -4.47 -19.32 -7.85
C GLN A 246 -5.11 -20.32 -6.88
N THR A 247 -4.36 -21.32 -6.38
CA THR A 247 -4.90 -22.35 -5.48
C THR A 247 -5.28 -21.78 -4.11
N MET A 248 -4.48 -20.86 -3.53
CA MET A 248 -4.83 -20.14 -2.29
C MET A 248 -6.13 -19.35 -2.44
N SER A 249 -6.33 -18.72 -3.60
CA SER A 249 -7.53 -17.94 -3.90
C SER A 249 -8.74 -18.80 -4.23
N GLY A 250 -8.55 -20.10 -4.46
CA GLY A 250 -9.61 -21.07 -4.71
C GLY A 250 -10.02 -21.17 -6.18
N THR A 251 -9.08 -21.02 -7.11
CA THR A 251 -9.33 -21.22 -8.55
C THR A 251 -8.36 -22.24 -9.13
N SER A 252 -8.75 -22.90 -10.22
CA SER A 252 -7.89 -23.87 -10.91
C SER A 252 -6.65 -23.20 -11.46
N VAL A 253 -5.51 -23.90 -11.38
CA VAL A 253 -4.25 -23.45 -11.96
C VAL A 253 -4.39 -23.33 -13.47
N ASP A 254 -4.01 -22.18 -14.00
CA ASP A 254 -4.05 -21.92 -15.44
C ASP A 254 -2.99 -20.89 -15.83
N ALA A 255 -1.96 -21.36 -16.54
CA ALA A 255 -0.83 -20.55 -16.97
C ALA A 255 -1.22 -19.45 -17.98
N HIS A 256 -2.33 -19.63 -18.72
CA HIS A 256 -2.85 -18.60 -19.62
C HIS A 256 -3.64 -17.51 -18.89
N ALA A 257 -3.91 -17.70 -17.59
CA ALA A 257 -4.54 -16.72 -16.72
C ALA A 257 -3.70 -16.49 -15.45
N ASN A 258 -2.37 -16.48 -15.60
CA ASN A 258 -1.46 -16.20 -14.51
C ASN A 258 -1.83 -14.87 -13.82
N PRO A 259 -1.83 -14.83 -12.47
CA PRO A 259 -2.06 -13.61 -11.70
C PRO A 259 -1.15 -12.48 -12.16
N VAL A 260 -1.69 -11.25 -12.17
CA VAL A 260 -0.86 -10.07 -12.45
C VAL A 260 -0.35 -9.53 -11.13
N VAL A 261 0.98 -9.51 -10.99
CA VAL A 261 1.67 -9.08 -9.78
C VAL A 261 2.26 -7.68 -9.98
N PHE A 262 2.04 -6.82 -9.00
CA PHE A 262 2.34 -5.40 -9.01
C PHE A 262 3.35 -5.01 -7.94
N THR A 263 4.02 -3.87 -8.12
CA THR A 263 5.03 -3.35 -7.18
C THR A 263 4.47 -3.13 -5.78
N ALA A 264 3.17 -2.83 -5.64
CA ALA A 264 2.47 -2.76 -4.35
C ALA A 264 0.96 -3.01 -4.50
N GLY A 265 0.24 -3.03 -3.38
CA GLY A 265 -1.22 -3.20 -3.37
C GLY A 265 -1.98 -2.11 -4.12
N LEU A 266 -1.65 -0.83 -3.90
CA LEU A 266 -2.35 0.27 -4.56
C LEU A 266 -2.14 0.31 -6.10
N PRO A 267 -0.94 0.05 -6.64
CA PRO A 267 -0.77 -0.12 -8.08
C PRO A 267 -1.63 -1.22 -8.73
N ALA A 268 -1.93 -2.31 -8.00
CA ALA A 268 -2.85 -3.34 -8.47
C ALA A 268 -4.29 -2.80 -8.58
N VAL A 269 -4.76 -2.10 -7.55
CA VAL A 269 -6.07 -1.44 -7.54
C VAL A 269 -6.15 -0.36 -8.63
N CYS A 270 -5.09 0.42 -8.80
CA CYS A 270 -4.95 1.45 -9.83
C CYS A 270 -5.13 0.85 -11.24
N SER A 271 -4.47 -0.29 -11.49
CA SER A 271 -4.53 -0.98 -12.79
C SER A 271 -5.93 -1.53 -13.08
N ILE A 272 -6.67 -2.01 -12.07
CA ILE A 272 -8.08 -2.38 -12.22
C ILE A 272 -8.94 -1.16 -12.57
N TRP A 273 -8.78 -0.03 -11.88
CA TRP A 273 -9.54 1.18 -12.19
C TRP A 273 -9.27 1.69 -13.60
N LEU A 274 -8.02 1.66 -14.05
CA LEU A 274 -7.66 2.03 -15.42
C LEU A 274 -8.26 1.06 -16.44
N SER A 275 -8.28 -0.24 -16.13
CA SER A 275 -8.87 -1.27 -17.00
C SER A 275 -10.38 -1.07 -17.17
N LEU A 276 -11.08 -0.76 -16.07
CA LEU A 276 -12.51 -0.48 -16.10
C LEU A 276 -12.82 0.84 -16.80
N LEU A 277 -11.98 1.87 -16.62
CA LEU A 277 -12.08 3.13 -17.34
C LEU A 277 -11.91 2.93 -18.85
N HIS A 278 -10.90 2.16 -19.26
CA HIS A 278 -10.68 1.75 -20.66
C HIS A 278 -11.91 0.98 -21.21
N GLY A 279 -12.53 0.15 -20.39
CA GLY A 279 -13.78 -0.58 -20.71
C GLY A 279 -15.08 0.26 -20.66
N GLY A 280 -15.01 1.57 -20.40
CA GLY A 280 -16.15 2.48 -20.45
C GLY A 280 -16.58 3.11 -19.12
N GLY A 281 -15.99 2.70 -17.99
CA GLY A 281 -16.26 3.27 -16.66
C GLY A 281 -16.84 2.27 -15.66
N ALA A 282 -16.95 2.69 -14.40
CA ALA A 282 -17.46 1.87 -13.32
C ALA A 282 -18.10 2.67 -12.16
N ASP A 283 -19.16 2.10 -11.59
CA ASP A 283 -19.72 2.49 -10.29
C ASP A 283 -19.09 1.61 -9.21
N ILE A 284 -18.18 2.18 -8.41
CA ILE A 284 -17.39 1.45 -7.41
C ILE A 284 -18.07 1.57 -6.04
N LEU A 285 -18.63 0.46 -5.56
CA LEU A 285 -19.19 0.32 -4.23
C LEU A 285 -18.14 -0.27 -3.27
N MET A 286 -17.78 0.47 -2.23
CA MET A 286 -16.81 0.04 -1.20
C MET A 286 -17.28 0.36 0.22
N ALA A 287 -16.71 -0.30 1.22
CA ALA A 287 -17.05 -0.01 2.61
C ALA A 287 -16.67 1.44 2.98
N SER A 288 -17.42 2.08 3.87
CA SER A 288 -17.10 3.42 4.39
C SER A 288 -15.74 3.46 5.09
N THR A 289 -15.35 2.33 5.70
CA THR A 289 -14.08 2.08 6.40
C THR A 289 -13.03 1.37 5.56
N ALA A 290 -13.24 1.22 4.25
CA ALA A 290 -12.26 0.61 3.35
C ALA A 290 -10.87 1.26 3.53
N TYR A 291 -9.81 0.51 3.26
CA TYR A 291 -8.44 1.00 3.42
C TYR A 291 -8.25 2.42 2.84
N GLY A 292 -7.75 3.35 3.66
CA GLY A 292 -7.72 4.77 3.33
C GLY A 292 -6.95 5.09 2.04
N GLY A 293 -5.88 4.34 1.75
CA GLY A 293 -5.14 4.45 0.49
C GLY A 293 -5.99 4.07 -0.72
N SER A 294 -6.79 3.00 -0.62
CA SER A 294 -7.71 2.55 -1.67
C SER A 294 -8.84 3.57 -1.90
N SER A 295 -9.41 4.12 -0.82
CA SER A 295 -10.45 5.15 -0.91
C SER A 295 -9.93 6.42 -1.61
N GLN A 296 -8.74 6.89 -1.23
CA GLN A 296 -8.15 8.10 -1.83
C GLN A 296 -7.68 7.87 -3.27
N LEU A 297 -7.12 6.70 -3.59
CA LEU A 297 -6.84 6.33 -4.98
C LEU A 297 -8.12 6.36 -5.83
N THR A 298 -9.22 5.85 -5.28
CA THR A 298 -10.52 5.89 -5.96
C THR A 298 -11.03 7.34 -6.13
N ASP A 299 -10.84 8.22 -5.14
CA ASP A 299 -11.15 9.65 -5.27
C ASP A 299 -10.37 10.32 -6.41
N ILE A 300 -9.09 9.98 -6.59
CA ILE A 300 -8.29 10.49 -7.72
C ILE A 300 -8.93 10.09 -9.05
N TYR A 301 -9.33 8.83 -9.22
CA TYR A 301 -10.00 8.37 -10.43
C TYR A 301 -11.37 9.03 -10.65
N VAL A 302 -12.19 9.16 -9.60
CA VAL A 302 -13.48 9.88 -9.69
C VAL A 302 -13.27 11.31 -10.19
N ASN A 303 -12.31 12.03 -9.60
CA ASN A 303 -12.04 13.43 -9.94
C ASN A 303 -11.44 13.62 -11.34
N LYS A 304 -10.72 12.62 -11.86
CA LYS A 304 -9.99 12.72 -13.13
C LYS A 304 -10.75 12.10 -14.32
N SER A 305 -11.64 11.14 -14.07
CA SER A 305 -12.28 10.34 -15.12
C SER A 305 -13.45 11.01 -15.87
N SER A 306 -13.66 12.32 -15.70
CA SER A 306 -14.75 13.06 -16.34
C SER A 306 -16.14 12.41 -16.17
N GLY A 307 -16.44 11.89 -14.97
CA GLY A 307 -17.73 11.26 -14.66
C GLY A 307 -17.89 9.83 -15.19
N LYS A 308 -16.80 9.14 -15.56
CA LYS A 308 -16.84 7.72 -15.94
C LYS A 308 -16.63 6.77 -14.77
N ILE A 309 -15.94 7.21 -13.72
CA ILE A 309 -15.80 6.47 -12.47
C ILE A 309 -16.58 7.19 -11.38
N HIS A 310 -17.41 6.45 -10.66
CA HIS A 310 -18.14 6.93 -9.49
C HIS A 310 -17.76 6.11 -8.26
N LYS A 311 -17.79 6.74 -7.08
CA LYS A 311 -17.56 6.07 -5.81
C LYS A 311 -18.82 6.12 -4.94
N TRP A 312 -19.20 4.95 -4.45
CA TRP A 312 -20.34 4.72 -3.58
C TRP A 312 -19.88 3.99 -2.31
N LYS A 313 -20.64 4.16 -1.22
CA LYS A 313 -20.28 3.60 0.08
C LYS A 313 -21.41 2.80 0.71
N PHE A 314 -21.04 1.77 1.46
CA PHE A 314 -21.91 1.07 2.41
C PHE A 314 -21.27 1.03 3.80
N ASP A 315 -22.07 1.08 4.86
CA ASP A 315 -21.57 1.08 6.24
C ASP A 315 -21.45 -0.35 6.76
N ILE A 316 -20.32 -0.66 7.38
CA ILE A 316 -20.06 -1.96 7.99
C ILE A 316 -19.73 -1.87 9.49
N THR A 317 -19.83 -0.69 10.10
CA THR A 317 -19.40 -0.47 11.48
C THR A 317 -20.37 -1.07 12.51
N GLY A 318 -19.84 -1.46 13.67
CA GLY A 318 -20.62 -1.82 14.85
C GLY A 318 -21.44 -3.11 14.67
N LYS A 319 -22.72 -3.09 15.03
CA LYS A 319 -23.60 -4.29 14.94
C LYS A 319 -24.23 -4.51 13.56
N ASN A 320 -23.90 -3.67 12.57
CA ASN A 320 -24.46 -3.80 11.22
C ASN A 320 -24.06 -5.13 10.58
N LYS A 321 -25.03 -5.84 10.00
CA LYS A 321 -24.80 -7.03 9.17
C LYS A 321 -24.33 -6.59 7.78
N ILE A 322 -23.13 -7.01 7.40
CA ILE A 322 -22.49 -6.61 6.14
C ILE A 322 -23.36 -6.91 4.91
N SER A 323 -24.02 -8.09 4.86
CA SER A 323 -24.86 -8.48 3.72
C SER A 323 -26.07 -7.56 3.54
N ASP A 324 -26.68 -7.08 4.63
CA ASP A 324 -27.83 -6.16 4.59
C ASP A 324 -27.40 -4.77 4.12
N SER A 325 -26.27 -4.28 4.63
CA SER A 325 -25.70 -2.99 4.21
C SER A 325 -25.35 -2.98 2.71
N ILE A 326 -24.76 -4.07 2.20
CA ILE A 326 -24.46 -4.22 0.78
C ILE A 326 -25.77 -4.23 -0.02
N LYS A 327 -26.78 -4.98 0.40
CA LYS A 327 -28.08 -5.03 -0.27
C LYS A 327 -28.70 -3.64 -0.39
N GLN A 328 -28.80 -2.91 0.72
CA GLN A 328 -29.40 -1.58 0.74
C GLN A 328 -28.65 -0.60 -0.18
N ALA A 329 -27.33 -0.71 -0.26
CA ALA A 329 -26.53 0.10 -1.17
C ALA A 329 -26.78 -0.29 -2.64
N LEU A 330 -26.80 -1.58 -2.96
CA LEU A 330 -27.13 -2.07 -4.30
C LEU A 330 -28.54 -1.64 -4.74
N ASP A 331 -29.53 -1.73 -3.85
CA ASP A 331 -30.90 -1.29 -4.13
C ASP A 331 -30.93 0.20 -4.54
N LYS A 332 -30.18 1.06 -3.85
CA LYS A 332 -30.05 2.48 -4.22
C LYS A 332 -29.36 2.68 -5.58
N LEU A 333 -28.33 1.88 -5.85
CA LEU A 333 -27.58 1.96 -7.10
C LEU A 333 -28.40 1.58 -8.33
N THR A 334 -29.48 0.80 -8.18
CA THR A 334 -30.35 0.46 -9.32
C THR A 334 -30.89 1.69 -10.06
N VAL A 335 -31.02 2.83 -9.35
CA VAL A 335 -31.52 4.09 -9.90
C VAL A 335 -30.38 5.06 -10.22
N THR A 336 -29.30 5.07 -9.42
CA THR A 336 -28.27 6.12 -9.51
C THR A 336 -27.03 5.73 -10.29
N ALA A 337 -26.71 4.44 -10.40
CA ALA A 337 -25.54 3.99 -11.13
C ALA A 337 -25.73 4.28 -12.64
N THR A 338 -24.69 4.76 -13.31
CA THR A 338 -24.75 5.13 -14.75
C THR A 338 -23.69 4.44 -15.59
N ALA A 339 -22.65 3.88 -14.98
CA ALA A 339 -21.58 3.19 -15.67
C ALA A 339 -22.00 1.79 -16.15
N PRO A 340 -21.31 1.23 -17.16
CA PRO A 340 -21.59 -0.12 -17.69
C PRO A 340 -21.29 -1.24 -16.68
N THR A 341 -20.37 -1.01 -15.75
CA THR A 341 -19.95 -1.99 -14.74
C THR A 341 -20.22 -1.46 -13.34
N THR A 342 -20.82 -2.28 -12.48
CA THR A 342 -20.86 -2.03 -11.03
C THR A 342 -19.84 -2.93 -10.34
N VAL A 343 -18.97 -2.36 -9.52
CA VAL A 343 -17.95 -3.10 -8.78
C VAL A 343 -18.32 -3.11 -7.31
N LEU A 344 -18.44 -4.29 -6.70
CA LEU A 344 -18.33 -4.40 -5.24
C LEU A 344 -16.88 -4.68 -4.89
N PHE A 345 -16.19 -3.68 -4.33
CA PHE A 345 -14.86 -3.87 -3.77
C PHE A 345 -14.95 -4.02 -2.25
N VAL A 346 -14.77 -5.24 -1.76
CA VAL A 346 -15.00 -5.59 -0.35
C VAL A 346 -13.83 -6.37 0.24
N GLU A 347 -13.40 -5.97 1.43
CA GLU A 347 -12.43 -6.72 2.25
C GLU A 347 -13.14 -7.88 2.96
N ILE A 348 -12.61 -9.09 2.84
CA ILE A 348 -13.12 -10.28 3.54
C ILE A 348 -11.94 -11.04 4.17
N PRO A 349 -11.81 -11.04 5.51
CA PRO A 349 -12.61 -10.30 6.50
C PRO A 349 -12.46 -8.77 6.40
N THR A 350 -13.47 -8.01 6.85
CA THR A 350 -13.41 -6.54 6.80
C THR A 350 -12.45 -5.92 7.81
N ASN A 351 -11.98 -4.70 7.55
CA ASN A 351 -11.25 -3.88 8.52
C ASN A 351 -12.13 -2.72 9.05
N PRO A 352 -12.10 -2.40 10.36
CA PRO A 352 -11.39 -3.10 11.45
C PRO A 352 -12.20 -4.22 12.12
N ASP A 353 -13.45 -4.43 11.71
CA ASP A 353 -14.42 -5.26 12.43
C ASP A 353 -14.28 -6.79 12.19
N MET A 354 -13.42 -7.21 11.25
CA MET A 354 -13.15 -8.61 10.90
C MET A 354 -14.39 -9.42 10.51
N LYS A 355 -15.37 -8.77 9.88
CA LYS A 355 -16.63 -9.42 9.48
C LYS A 355 -16.45 -10.23 8.20
N VAL A 356 -17.08 -11.39 8.15
CA VAL A 356 -17.20 -12.24 6.97
C VAL A 356 -18.68 -12.26 6.54
N PRO A 357 -19.02 -11.82 5.32
CA PRO A 357 -20.40 -11.91 4.83
C PRO A 357 -20.78 -13.36 4.56
N ASP A 358 -22.07 -13.69 4.69
CA ASP A 358 -22.57 -14.95 4.14
C ASP A 358 -22.42 -14.95 2.60
N ILE A 359 -21.62 -15.89 2.10
CA ILE A 359 -21.18 -15.91 0.70
C ILE A 359 -22.35 -16.16 -0.26
N ALA A 360 -23.28 -17.05 0.11
CA ALA A 360 -24.46 -17.35 -0.70
C ALA A 360 -25.39 -16.13 -0.82
N THR A 361 -25.68 -15.47 0.30
CA THR A 361 -26.50 -14.26 0.36
C THR A 361 -25.85 -13.11 -0.43
N LEU A 362 -24.54 -12.92 -0.29
CA LEU A 362 -23.80 -11.91 -1.04
C LEU A 362 -23.90 -12.15 -2.56
N ALA A 363 -23.66 -13.38 -3.00
CA ALA A 363 -23.75 -13.76 -4.40
C ALA A 363 -25.18 -13.60 -4.96
N GLN A 364 -26.20 -13.92 -4.15
CA GLN A 364 -27.61 -13.71 -4.51
C GLN A 364 -27.92 -12.22 -4.72
N HIS A 365 -27.49 -11.34 -3.81
CA HIS A 365 -27.71 -9.89 -3.95
C HIS A 365 -27.07 -9.33 -5.21
N LEU A 366 -25.82 -9.73 -5.50
CA LEU A 366 -25.10 -9.28 -6.70
C LEU A 366 -25.73 -9.80 -8.00
N THR A 367 -26.12 -11.07 -8.02
CA THR A 367 -26.79 -11.68 -9.18
C THR A 367 -28.16 -11.05 -9.42
N SER A 368 -28.93 -10.77 -8.36
CA SER A 368 -30.21 -10.08 -8.47
C SER A 368 -30.04 -8.66 -9.02
N TYR A 369 -29.06 -7.91 -8.52
CA TYR A 369 -28.74 -6.57 -9.04
C TYR A 369 -28.31 -6.62 -10.51
N ARG A 370 -27.45 -7.56 -10.89
CA ARG A 370 -27.03 -7.80 -12.28
C ARG A 370 -28.24 -8.01 -13.20
N ASN A 371 -29.12 -8.93 -12.83
CA ASN A 371 -30.28 -9.28 -13.64
C ASN A 371 -31.29 -8.12 -13.73
N THR A 372 -31.44 -7.35 -12.65
CA THR A 372 -32.37 -6.21 -12.61
C THR A 372 -31.90 -5.05 -13.48
N THR A 373 -30.60 -4.78 -13.47
CA THR A 373 -30.03 -3.61 -14.16
C THR A 373 -29.50 -3.91 -15.56
N GLY A 374 -29.23 -5.18 -15.89
CA GLY A 374 -28.58 -5.61 -17.12
C GLY A 374 -27.10 -5.22 -17.22
N LYS A 375 -26.52 -4.64 -16.16
CA LYS A 375 -25.12 -4.19 -16.10
C LYS A 375 -24.19 -5.34 -15.78
N GLU A 376 -22.92 -5.20 -16.14
CA GLU A 376 -21.89 -6.12 -15.65
C GLU A 376 -21.65 -5.88 -14.15
N VAL A 377 -21.43 -6.96 -13.40
CA VAL A 377 -21.17 -6.89 -11.95
C VAL A 377 -19.87 -7.61 -11.65
N LEU A 378 -18.88 -6.85 -11.17
CA LEU A 378 -17.60 -7.37 -10.69
C LEU A 378 -17.63 -7.45 -9.17
N LEU A 379 -17.44 -8.65 -8.63
CA LEU A 379 -17.05 -8.85 -7.25
C LEU A 379 -15.52 -8.87 -7.14
N LEU A 380 -14.94 -7.80 -6.62
CA LEU A 380 -13.52 -7.72 -6.30
C LEU A 380 -13.34 -7.92 -4.79
N VAL A 381 -12.74 -9.04 -4.39
CA VAL A 381 -12.55 -9.38 -2.97
C VAL A 381 -11.11 -9.11 -2.56
N ASP A 382 -10.91 -8.21 -1.61
CA ASP A 382 -9.63 -8.07 -0.92
C ASP A 382 -9.52 -9.15 0.16
N THR A 383 -8.63 -10.13 -0.06
CA THR A 383 -8.37 -11.22 0.88
C THR A 383 -7.05 -11.04 1.63
N THR A 384 -6.52 -9.81 1.72
CA THR A 384 -5.22 -9.54 2.37
C THR A 384 -5.14 -10.08 3.80
N PHE A 385 -6.24 -10.05 4.56
CA PHE A 385 -6.32 -10.61 5.92
C PHE A 385 -6.41 -12.14 5.96
N ALA A 386 -6.88 -12.79 4.89
CA ALA A 386 -7.04 -14.24 4.79
C ALA A 386 -6.73 -14.71 3.34
N PRO A 387 -5.45 -14.64 2.91
CA PRO A 387 -5.07 -14.84 1.51
C PRO A 387 -5.39 -16.24 0.99
N ALA A 388 -5.46 -17.22 1.89
CA ALA A 388 -5.76 -18.62 1.61
C ALA A 388 -7.24 -19.00 1.83
N SER A 389 -8.14 -18.01 1.87
CA SER A 389 -9.57 -18.23 2.14
C SER A 389 -10.32 -18.99 1.04
N LYS A 390 -9.71 -19.22 -0.12
CA LYS A 390 -10.35 -19.89 -1.27
C LYS A 390 -11.69 -19.26 -1.66
N VAL A 391 -11.80 -17.93 -1.55
CA VAL A 391 -13.08 -17.22 -1.74
C VAL A 391 -13.64 -17.40 -3.16
N LEU A 392 -12.78 -17.53 -4.18
CA LEU A 392 -13.23 -17.78 -5.56
C LEU A 392 -13.98 -19.11 -5.69
N GLN A 393 -13.52 -20.15 -4.99
CA GLN A 393 -14.18 -21.45 -4.96
C GLN A 393 -15.57 -21.34 -4.33
N LYS A 394 -15.65 -20.62 -3.20
CA LYS A 394 -16.90 -20.43 -2.44
C LYS A 394 -17.94 -19.65 -3.25
N ILE A 395 -17.52 -18.59 -3.94
CA ILE A 395 -18.40 -17.82 -4.83
C ILE A 395 -18.81 -18.66 -6.04
N SER A 396 -17.89 -19.38 -6.68
CA SER A 396 -18.18 -20.20 -7.86
C SER A 396 -19.17 -21.33 -7.56
N ALA A 397 -19.18 -21.86 -6.34
CA ALA A 397 -20.12 -22.89 -5.91
C ALA A 397 -21.58 -22.41 -5.90
N VAL A 398 -21.82 -21.10 -5.74
CA VAL A 398 -23.17 -20.52 -5.62
C VAL A 398 -23.54 -19.57 -6.76
N ALA A 399 -22.56 -19.00 -7.45
CA ALA A 399 -22.74 -18.08 -8.59
C ALA A 399 -21.57 -18.21 -9.58
N PRO A 400 -21.49 -19.31 -10.35
CA PRO A 400 -20.38 -19.58 -11.27
C PRO A 400 -20.24 -18.54 -12.38
N ASP A 401 -21.34 -17.93 -12.79
CA ASP A 401 -21.36 -16.93 -13.86
C ASP A 401 -21.03 -15.50 -13.37
N LEU A 402 -20.82 -15.29 -12.07
CA LEU A 402 -20.50 -13.97 -11.54
C LEU A 402 -19.03 -13.64 -11.79
N THR A 403 -18.76 -12.52 -12.46
CA THR A 403 -17.40 -12.02 -12.64
C THR A 403 -16.80 -11.72 -11.27
N THR A 404 -15.82 -12.52 -10.88
CA THR A 404 -15.18 -12.47 -9.56
C THR A 404 -13.68 -12.48 -9.69
N MET A 405 -13.00 -11.61 -8.93
CA MET A 405 -11.55 -11.53 -8.84
C MET A 405 -11.12 -11.33 -7.39
N VAL A 406 -9.89 -11.73 -7.08
CA VAL A 406 -9.24 -11.53 -5.78
C VAL A 406 -8.12 -10.51 -5.91
N PHE A 407 -8.07 -9.60 -4.94
CA PHE A 407 -6.94 -8.72 -4.67
C PHE A 407 -6.24 -9.16 -3.39
N ILE A 408 -4.90 -9.18 -3.40
CA ILE A 408 -4.09 -9.41 -2.19
C ILE A 408 -2.97 -8.38 -2.13
N SER A 409 -2.87 -7.62 -1.04
CA SER A 409 -1.64 -6.91 -0.68
C SER A 409 -0.62 -7.89 -0.13
N MET A 410 0.21 -8.45 -1.00
CA MET A 410 1.23 -9.45 -0.67
C MET A 410 2.38 -8.92 0.19
N SER A 411 2.47 -7.61 0.39
CA SER A 411 3.42 -7.02 1.34
C SER A 411 3.30 -7.58 2.77
N LYS A 412 2.14 -8.19 3.13
CA LYS A 412 1.79 -8.70 4.46
C LYS A 412 2.27 -10.14 4.66
N SER A 413 1.34 -11.09 4.79
CA SER A 413 1.59 -12.50 5.10
C SER A 413 2.32 -13.24 3.99
N VAL A 414 2.11 -12.88 2.72
CA VAL A 414 2.73 -13.58 1.58
C VAL A 414 4.24 -13.35 1.56
N SER A 415 4.69 -12.09 1.56
CA SER A 415 6.13 -11.77 1.55
C SER A 415 6.79 -11.80 2.92
N ARG A 416 6.03 -12.00 4.00
CA ARG A 416 6.49 -11.86 5.40
C ARG A 416 7.03 -10.47 5.73
N GLY A 417 6.71 -9.46 4.91
CA GLY A 417 7.30 -8.13 5.02
C GLY A 417 8.72 -8.00 4.45
N HIS A 418 9.19 -8.92 3.61
CA HIS A 418 10.48 -8.79 2.93
C HIS A 418 10.43 -7.93 1.66
N THR A 419 9.26 -7.85 1.03
CA THR A 419 9.05 -6.96 -0.12
C THR A 419 7.63 -6.42 -0.14
N THR A 420 7.44 -5.35 -0.90
CA THR A 420 6.12 -4.85 -1.25
C THR A 420 5.62 -5.57 -2.50
N ALA A 421 4.32 -5.82 -2.56
CA ALA A 421 3.66 -6.33 -3.75
C ALA A 421 2.13 -6.26 -3.58
N GLY A 422 1.43 -6.27 -4.70
CA GLY A 422 0.00 -6.52 -4.83
C GLY A 422 -0.25 -7.54 -5.92
N THR A 423 -1.38 -8.25 -5.90
CA THR A 423 -1.75 -9.14 -7.00
C THR A 423 -3.23 -9.10 -7.28
N ILE A 424 -3.60 -9.29 -8.55
CA ILE A 424 -4.96 -9.52 -9.02
C ILE A 424 -5.04 -10.93 -9.60
N ILE A 425 -6.01 -11.70 -9.11
CA ILE A 425 -6.22 -13.10 -9.46
C ILE A 425 -7.66 -13.24 -9.98
N ALA A 426 -7.81 -13.73 -11.21
CA ALA A 426 -9.13 -13.98 -11.78
C ALA A 426 -9.69 -15.33 -11.33
N ASN A 427 -11.02 -15.43 -11.22
CA ASN A 427 -11.68 -16.72 -11.32
C ASN A 427 -11.44 -17.32 -12.72
N THR A 428 -10.65 -18.39 -12.81
CA THR A 428 -10.26 -19.01 -14.08
C THR A 428 -11.41 -19.74 -14.76
N ALA A 429 -12.51 -20.00 -14.04
CA ALA A 429 -13.75 -20.55 -14.61
C ALA A 429 -14.62 -19.48 -15.29
N SER A 430 -14.44 -18.18 -15.00
CA SER A 430 -15.22 -17.09 -15.59
C SER A 430 -14.50 -16.46 -16.79
N PRO A 431 -15.04 -16.58 -18.02
CA PRO A 431 -14.42 -15.96 -19.20
C PRO A 431 -14.27 -14.44 -19.07
N GLN A 432 -15.24 -13.78 -18.44
CA GLN A 432 -15.25 -12.35 -18.17
C GLN A 432 -14.14 -11.97 -17.19
N SER A 433 -13.94 -12.73 -16.10
CA SER A 433 -12.82 -12.49 -15.18
C SER A 433 -11.46 -12.63 -15.88
N ARG A 434 -11.31 -13.62 -16.76
CA ARG A 434 -10.08 -13.81 -17.55
C ARG A 434 -9.85 -12.66 -18.53
N LYS A 435 -10.88 -12.25 -19.25
CA LYS A 435 -10.80 -11.09 -20.17
C LYS A 435 -10.41 -9.82 -19.43
N LEU A 436 -11.00 -9.57 -18.25
CA LEU A 436 -10.64 -8.42 -17.44
C LEU A 436 -9.19 -8.51 -16.92
N LEU A 437 -8.71 -9.71 -16.58
CA LEU A 437 -7.30 -9.92 -16.18
C LEU A 437 -6.32 -9.54 -17.31
N GLU A 438 -6.65 -9.83 -18.57
CA GLU A 438 -5.86 -9.38 -19.72
C GLU A 438 -5.78 -7.86 -19.81
N THR A 439 -6.91 -7.16 -19.63
CA THR A 439 -6.92 -5.69 -19.59
C THR A 439 -6.14 -5.15 -18.39
N VAL A 440 -6.21 -5.81 -17.23
CA VAL A 440 -5.41 -5.48 -16.04
C VAL A 440 -3.92 -5.62 -16.30
N ARG A 441 -3.51 -6.65 -17.06
CA ARG A 441 -2.12 -6.82 -17.47
C ARG A 441 -1.67 -5.72 -18.42
N TRP A 442 -2.50 -5.37 -19.40
CA TRP A 442 -2.26 -4.24 -20.29
C TRP A 442 -2.13 -2.91 -19.52
N ALA A 443 -3.02 -2.65 -18.55
CA ALA A 443 -2.96 -1.46 -17.72
C ALA A 443 -1.70 -1.44 -16.85
N GLY A 444 -1.31 -2.58 -16.29
CA GLY A 444 -0.07 -2.74 -15.54
C GLY A 444 1.19 -2.45 -16.37
N GLN A 445 1.18 -2.83 -17.65
CA GLN A 445 2.24 -2.52 -18.63
C GLN A 445 2.26 -1.04 -19.00
N LEU A 446 1.12 -0.42 -19.28
CA LEU A 446 1.00 1.03 -19.53
C LEU A 446 1.58 1.83 -18.36
N LEU A 447 1.21 1.47 -17.14
CA LEU A 447 1.69 2.14 -15.93
C LEU A 447 3.11 1.71 -15.52
N ASP A 448 3.68 0.66 -16.14
CA ASP A 448 4.94 0.02 -15.73
C ASP A 448 5.01 -0.24 -14.20
N THR A 449 3.93 -0.78 -13.65
CA THR A 449 3.79 -1.03 -12.20
C THR A 449 3.70 -2.51 -11.84
N THR A 450 4.02 -3.40 -12.77
CA THR A 450 4.21 -4.83 -12.46
C THR A 450 5.43 -5.02 -11.57
N ALA A 451 5.41 -6.04 -10.72
CA ALA A 451 6.50 -6.32 -9.79
C ALA A 451 7.83 -6.52 -10.53
N LYS A 452 8.89 -5.99 -9.94
CA LYS A 452 10.25 -6.06 -10.48
C LYS A 452 10.94 -7.38 -10.11
N THR A 453 12.06 -7.66 -10.75
CA THR A 453 12.82 -8.91 -10.59
C THR A 453 13.14 -9.22 -9.13
N ASP A 454 13.63 -8.23 -8.37
CA ASP A 454 13.95 -8.38 -6.95
C ASP A 454 12.71 -8.72 -6.10
N GLN A 455 11.56 -8.12 -6.43
CA GLN A 455 10.30 -8.36 -5.73
C GLN A 455 9.77 -9.76 -6.01
N LEU A 456 9.81 -10.20 -7.26
CA LEU A 456 9.41 -11.54 -7.66
C LEU A 456 10.28 -12.59 -6.99
N TRP A 457 11.60 -12.38 -6.97
CA TRP A 457 12.52 -13.26 -6.24
C TRP A 457 12.18 -13.36 -4.75
N ARG A 458 11.98 -12.22 -4.07
CA ARG A 458 11.55 -12.25 -2.66
C ARG A 458 10.21 -12.95 -2.46
N LEU A 459 9.28 -12.86 -3.40
CA LEU A 459 7.99 -13.55 -3.31
C LEU A 459 8.13 -15.07 -3.51
N THR A 460 8.89 -15.51 -4.52
CA THR A 460 9.13 -16.95 -4.77
C THR A 460 9.88 -17.61 -3.61
N GLU A 461 10.73 -16.87 -2.89
CA GLU A 461 11.41 -17.40 -1.70
C GLU A 461 10.51 -17.49 -0.46
N ASN A 462 9.32 -16.86 -0.46
CA ASN A 462 8.52 -16.68 0.77
C ASN A 462 7.08 -17.17 0.72
N HIS A 463 6.53 -17.42 -0.48
CA HIS A 463 5.11 -17.78 -0.65
C HIS A 463 4.76 -19.17 -0.07
N VAL A 464 5.70 -20.11 0.01
CA VAL A 464 5.43 -21.44 0.55
C VAL A 464 5.13 -21.37 2.06
N GLY A 465 4.08 -22.08 2.48
CA GLY A 465 3.65 -22.16 3.89
C GLY A 465 2.89 -20.92 4.38
N VAL A 466 2.40 -20.06 3.48
CA VAL A 466 1.55 -18.92 3.86
C VAL A 466 0.31 -19.37 4.64
N GLU A 467 -0.31 -20.48 4.24
CA GLU A 467 -1.53 -21.01 4.85
C GLU A 467 -1.29 -21.43 6.29
N ASP A 468 -0.23 -22.22 6.52
CA ASP A 468 0.19 -22.66 7.86
C ASP A 468 0.55 -21.48 8.76
N ARG A 469 1.29 -20.49 8.24
CA ARG A 469 1.61 -19.28 8.99
C ARG A 469 0.35 -18.47 9.35
N CYS A 470 -0.61 -18.32 8.42
CA CYS A 470 -1.86 -17.62 8.72
C CYS A 470 -2.68 -18.36 9.77
N GLN A 471 -2.74 -19.70 9.70
CA GLN A 471 -3.41 -20.54 10.69
C GLN A 471 -2.79 -20.41 12.08
N LYS A 472 -1.46 -20.55 12.19
CA LYS A 472 -0.74 -20.38 13.47
C LYS A 472 -0.93 -18.99 14.06
N ALA A 473 -0.86 -17.95 13.22
CA ALA A 473 -1.08 -16.58 13.68
C ALA A 473 -2.52 -16.34 14.16
N TYR A 474 -3.51 -16.99 13.55
CA TYR A 474 -4.89 -17.03 14.04
C TYR A 474 -4.99 -17.72 15.40
N GLU A 475 -4.32 -18.86 15.61
CA GLU A 475 -4.32 -19.58 16.91
C GLU A 475 -3.70 -18.74 18.04
N VAL A 476 -2.62 -18.01 17.74
CA VAL A 476 -2.03 -17.04 18.67
C VAL A 476 -3.03 -15.92 18.99
N ALA A 477 -3.73 -15.39 17.98
CA ALA A 477 -4.76 -14.37 18.16
C ALA A 477 -5.94 -14.87 19.03
N VAL A 478 -6.40 -16.12 18.82
CA VAL A 478 -7.44 -16.76 19.65
C VAL A 478 -6.99 -16.85 21.12
N THR A 479 -5.79 -17.38 21.35
CA THR A 479 -5.25 -17.60 22.69
C THR A 479 -5.09 -16.28 23.45
N THR A 480 -4.46 -15.30 22.81
CA THR A 480 -4.19 -13.99 23.41
C THR A 480 -5.46 -13.16 23.58
N GLY A 481 -6.39 -13.23 22.62
CA GLY A 481 -7.70 -12.59 22.72
C GLY A 481 -8.53 -13.12 23.89
N THR A 482 -8.57 -14.44 24.06
CA THR A 482 -9.27 -15.08 25.20
C THR A 482 -8.66 -14.64 26.53
N ALA A 483 -7.34 -14.60 26.62
CA ALA A 483 -6.64 -14.14 27.82
C ALA A 483 -6.88 -12.65 28.10
N LEU A 484 -6.91 -11.81 27.07
CA LEU A 484 -7.24 -10.39 27.19
C LEU A 484 -8.65 -10.18 27.72
N GLN A 485 -9.65 -10.89 27.19
CA GLN A 485 -11.02 -10.85 27.69
C GLN A 485 -11.11 -11.29 29.15
N ALA A 486 -10.39 -12.36 29.52
CA ALA A 486 -10.32 -12.83 30.91
C ALA A 486 -9.67 -11.79 31.85
N ALA A 487 -8.59 -11.13 31.40
CA ALA A 487 -7.94 -10.07 32.16
C ALA A 487 -8.88 -8.87 32.36
N VAL A 488 -9.60 -8.47 31.31
CA VAL A 488 -10.61 -7.40 31.40
C VAL A 488 -11.72 -7.77 32.37
N ALA A 489 -12.29 -8.97 32.28
CA ALA A 489 -13.31 -9.42 33.22
C ALA A 489 -12.80 -9.42 34.68
N LYS A 490 -11.55 -9.83 34.90
CA LYS A 490 -10.92 -9.90 36.22
C LYS A 490 -10.64 -8.52 36.82
N TYR A 491 -10.11 -7.58 36.04
CA TYR A 491 -9.62 -6.30 36.55
C TYR A 491 -10.57 -5.11 36.32
N ALA A 492 -11.48 -5.18 35.34
CA ALA A 492 -12.46 -4.14 35.03
C ALA A 492 -13.87 -4.52 35.50
N HIS A 493 -14.02 -4.87 36.78
CA HIS A 493 -15.32 -5.09 37.44
C HIS A 493 -16.27 -6.10 36.75
N GLY A 494 -15.75 -7.17 36.19
CA GLY A 494 -16.57 -8.18 35.51
C GLY A 494 -17.09 -7.77 34.13
N PHE A 495 -16.55 -6.69 33.54
CA PHE A 495 -16.98 -6.22 32.23
C PHE A 495 -16.76 -7.27 31.14
N HIS A 496 -17.80 -7.52 30.34
CA HIS A 496 -17.72 -8.38 29.16
C HIS A 496 -17.32 -7.55 27.94
N MET A 497 -16.09 -7.74 27.45
CA MET A 497 -15.55 -7.04 26.29
C MET A 497 -15.56 -7.94 25.07
N ASP A 498 -16.27 -7.51 24.03
CA ASP A 498 -16.29 -8.19 22.73
C ASP A 498 -14.99 -7.94 21.96
N LEU A 499 -14.53 -8.95 21.22
CA LEU A 499 -13.49 -8.81 20.21
C LEU A 499 -14.13 -8.77 18.82
N ALA A 500 -13.78 -7.76 18.03
CA ALA A 500 -14.05 -7.74 16.60
C ALA A 500 -13.05 -8.66 15.90
N PHE A 501 -13.46 -9.93 15.77
CA PHE A 501 -12.62 -11.02 15.28
C PHE A 501 -13.46 -12.02 14.47
N VAL A 502 -12.80 -12.81 13.62
CA VAL A 502 -13.47 -13.88 12.88
C VAL A 502 -13.92 -14.97 13.86
N SER A 503 -15.09 -15.55 13.62
CA SER A 503 -15.59 -16.67 14.43
C SER A 503 -14.86 -17.99 14.09
N PRO A 504 -14.88 -18.99 14.99
CA PRO A 504 -14.32 -20.32 14.71
C PRO A 504 -14.88 -20.96 13.43
N GLU A 505 -16.17 -20.75 13.14
CA GLU A 505 -16.84 -21.28 11.94
C GLU A 505 -16.33 -20.61 10.66
N ASN A 506 -16.01 -19.31 10.71
CA ASN A 506 -15.40 -18.60 9.59
C ASN A 506 -13.94 -19.02 9.40
N ALA A 507 -13.19 -19.17 10.49
CA ALA A 507 -11.82 -19.65 10.45
C ALA A 507 -11.74 -21.08 9.88
N ALA A 508 -12.66 -21.97 10.25
CA ALA A 508 -12.77 -23.32 9.68
C ALA A 508 -13.04 -23.33 8.17
N GLN A 509 -13.60 -22.25 7.62
CA GLN A 509 -13.78 -22.06 6.18
C GLN A 509 -12.54 -21.46 5.48
N GLY A 510 -11.46 -21.20 6.22
CA GLY A 510 -10.21 -20.62 5.71
C GLY A 510 -10.08 -19.11 5.88
N PHE A 511 -11.04 -18.44 6.53
CA PHE A 511 -10.93 -17.01 6.85
C PHE A 511 -10.11 -16.79 8.13
N THR A 512 -8.84 -17.20 8.10
CA THR A 512 -7.92 -17.12 9.25
C THR A 512 -7.16 -15.79 9.24
N THR A 513 -7.60 -14.85 10.07
CA THR A 513 -6.91 -13.57 10.28
C THR A 513 -6.06 -13.60 11.55
N SER A 514 -4.90 -12.94 11.51
CA SER A 514 -4.04 -12.76 12.68
C SER A 514 -4.36 -11.49 13.48
N THR A 515 -5.48 -10.84 13.20
CA THR A 515 -5.79 -9.50 13.70
C THR A 515 -7.17 -9.47 14.33
N TYR A 516 -7.27 -8.88 15.52
CA TYR A 516 -8.55 -8.50 16.13
C TYR A 516 -8.50 -7.04 16.59
N SER A 517 -9.69 -6.45 16.70
CA SER A 517 -9.88 -5.11 17.26
C SER A 517 -10.83 -5.14 18.45
N PHE A 518 -10.72 -4.17 19.37
CA PHE A 518 -11.57 -4.08 20.56
C PHE A 518 -11.54 -2.67 21.14
N ASN A 519 -12.56 -2.34 21.93
CA ASN A 519 -12.58 -1.13 22.76
C ASN A 519 -12.47 -1.57 24.22
N LEU A 520 -11.51 -1.00 24.95
CA LEU A 520 -11.40 -1.22 26.38
C LEU A 520 -12.60 -0.61 27.12
N PRO A 521 -13.04 -1.16 28.27
CA PRO A 521 -14.10 -0.57 29.07
C PRO A 521 -13.78 0.87 29.52
N PRO A 522 -14.76 1.79 29.53
CA PRO A 522 -14.54 3.10 30.13
C PRO A 522 -14.26 2.98 31.63
N LEU A 523 -13.39 3.84 32.16
CA LEU A 523 -13.10 3.93 33.59
C LEU A 523 -14.32 4.54 34.32
N PRO A 524 -14.76 3.95 35.45
CA PRO A 524 -15.86 4.51 36.24
C PRO A 524 -15.54 5.94 36.70
N ASN A 525 -16.48 6.87 36.50
CA ASN A 525 -16.38 8.27 36.90
C ASN A 525 -15.19 9.07 36.29
N ALA A 526 -14.56 8.56 35.23
CA ALA A 526 -13.49 9.28 34.53
C ALA A 526 -14.05 10.33 33.56
N THR A 527 -13.24 11.35 33.23
CA THR A 527 -13.61 12.35 32.22
C THR A 527 -13.62 11.73 30.81
N ALA A 528 -14.24 12.43 29.85
CA ALA A 528 -14.26 12.00 28.46
C ALA A 528 -12.83 11.90 27.88
N GLU A 529 -11.96 12.84 28.22
CA GLU A 529 -10.55 12.87 27.80
C GLU A 529 -9.78 11.68 28.35
N ALA A 530 -10.02 11.33 29.62
CA ALA A 530 -9.39 10.17 30.25
C ALA A 530 -9.82 8.87 29.57
N ASN A 531 -11.12 8.70 29.28
CA ASN A 531 -11.63 7.52 28.57
C ASN A 531 -11.11 7.44 27.13
N TYR A 532 -11.06 8.56 26.43
CA TYR A 532 -10.52 8.64 25.08
C TYR A 532 -9.06 8.15 25.02
N ALA A 533 -8.23 8.57 25.99
CA ALA A 533 -6.80 8.24 26.03
C ALA A 533 -6.47 6.79 26.44
N ILE A 534 -7.43 6.00 26.93
CA ILE A 534 -7.18 4.63 27.43
C ILE A 534 -6.53 3.73 26.37
N ALA A 535 -6.99 3.81 25.12
CA ALA A 535 -6.47 2.98 24.03
C ALA A 535 -4.99 3.26 23.78
N GLN A 536 -4.60 4.54 23.71
CA GLN A 536 -3.21 4.92 23.51
C GLN A 536 -2.36 4.54 24.73
N ARG A 537 -2.85 4.78 25.95
CA ARG A 537 -2.18 4.35 27.19
C ARG A 537 -1.93 2.83 27.19
N PHE A 538 -2.89 2.04 26.74
CA PHE A 538 -2.73 0.59 26.62
C PHE A 538 -1.63 0.23 25.61
N VAL A 539 -1.64 0.81 24.41
CA VAL A 539 -0.58 0.60 23.40
C VAL A 539 0.79 1.01 23.94
N ASP A 540 0.90 2.11 24.66
CA ASP A 540 2.17 2.57 25.25
C ASP A 540 2.69 1.57 26.29
N LEU A 541 1.82 1.01 27.14
CA LEU A 541 2.18 -0.04 28.10
C LEU A 541 2.66 -1.32 27.41
N LEU A 542 2.00 -1.73 26.31
CA LEU A 542 2.43 -2.90 25.55
C LEU A 542 3.79 -2.68 24.91
N THR A 543 4.00 -1.53 24.27
CA THR A 543 5.19 -1.21 23.48
C THR A 543 6.43 -0.91 24.32
N ALA A 544 6.29 -0.80 25.64
CA ALA A 544 7.42 -0.87 26.57
C ALA A 544 8.10 -2.26 26.55
N HIS A 545 7.38 -3.31 26.14
CA HIS A 545 7.94 -4.66 26.00
C HIS A 545 8.44 -4.92 24.56
N PRO A 546 9.65 -5.49 24.36
CA PRO A 546 10.28 -5.63 23.04
C PRO A 546 9.51 -6.51 22.04
N SER A 547 8.64 -7.40 22.53
CA SER A 547 7.75 -8.23 21.70
C SER A 547 6.61 -7.44 21.06
N PHE A 548 6.40 -6.18 21.40
CA PHE A 548 5.34 -5.34 20.83
C PHE A 548 5.96 -4.17 20.04
N LYS A 549 5.36 -3.82 18.89
CA LYS A 549 5.81 -2.70 18.07
C LYS A 549 4.62 -1.80 17.70
N PRO A 550 4.70 -0.46 17.92
CA PRO A 550 3.66 0.49 17.53
C PRO A 550 3.67 0.66 16.01
N CYS A 551 2.85 -0.11 15.30
CA CYS A 551 2.86 -0.16 13.83
C CYS A 551 1.47 -0.50 13.29
N VAL A 552 1.07 0.14 12.18
CA VAL A 552 -0.26 -0.01 11.55
C VAL A 552 -0.36 -1.26 10.66
N SER A 553 0.63 -2.15 10.70
CA SER A 553 0.74 -3.28 9.78
C SER A 553 0.46 -4.64 10.44
N PHE A 554 0.56 -5.72 9.66
CA PHE A 554 0.27 -7.10 10.07
C PHE A 554 0.93 -8.13 9.16
N GLY A 555 0.92 -9.40 9.60
CA GLY A 555 1.31 -10.57 8.81
C GLY A 555 2.81 -10.77 8.63
N GLN A 556 3.65 -10.18 9.49
CA GLN A 556 5.10 -10.44 9.45
C GLN A 556 5.43 -11.65 10.30
N ASP A 557 6.51 -12.33 9.90
CA ASP A 557 7.05 -13.48 10.60
C ASP A 557 8.32 -13.08 11.36
N ASN A 558 8.17 -12.17 12.32
CA ASN A 558 9.28 -11.56 13.07
C ASN A 558 9.13 -11.66 14.59
N GLY A 559 8.16 -12.45 15.06
CA GLY A 559 7.90 -12.65 16.50
C GLY A 559 7.35 -11.43 17.24
N LYS A 560 6.96 -10.35 16.54
CA LYS A 560 6.42 -9.13 17.16
C LYS A 560 4.91 -9.02 17.00
N VAL A 561 4.24 -8.63 18.07
CA VAL A 561 2.84 -8.21 18.06
C VAL A 561 2.77 -6.74 17.65
N TYR A 562 2.02 -6.44 16.60
CA TYR A 562 1.76 -5.06 16.22
C TYR A 562 0.54 -4.53 16.94
N CYS A 563 0.69 -3.34 17.48
CA CYS A 563 -0.33 -2.65 18.25
C CYS A 563 -0.50 -1.24 17.69
N THR A 564 -1.75 -0.82 17.58
CA THR A 564 -2.08 0.52 17.08
C THR A 564 -3.45 0.94 17.55
N VAL A 565 -3.60 2.25 17.76
CA VAL A 565 -4.89 2.92 17.81
C VAL A 565 -5.17 3.45 16.40
N PRO A 566 -6.10 2.86 15.62
CA PRO A 566 -6.27 3.20 14.21
C PRO A 566 -6.57 4.68 13.96
N SER A 567 -7.28 5.34 14.87
CA SER A 567 -7.69 6.75 14.79
C SER A 567 -6.54 7.75 14.97
N THR A 568 -5.51 7.41 15.75
CA THR A 568 -4.32 8.25 16.01
C THR A 568 -3.16 7.89 15.09
N SER A 569 -3.18 6.68 14.52
CA SER A 569 -2.25 6.32 13.46
C SER A 569 -2.49 7.21 12.25
N THR A 570 -1.42 7.73 11.66
CA THR A 570 -1.31 8.74 10.59
C THR A 570 -2.05 8.44 9.28
N GLN A 571 -2.95 7.46 9.24
CA GLN A 571 -3.94 7.27 8.19
C GLN A 571 -5.10 8.28 8.28
N GLY A 572 -4.77 9.58 8.30
CA GLY A 572 -5.69 10.74 8.36
C GLY A 572 -6.72 10.86 7.23
N ALA A 573 -7.08 9.76 6.57
CA ALA A 573 -8.13 9.67 5.57
C ALA A 573 -9.49 9.20 6.14
N ILE A 574 -9.55 8.73 7.40
CA ILE A 574 -10.84 8.42 8.04
C ILE A 574 -11.42 9.72 8.60
N LYS A 575 -12.62 10.09 8.13
CA LYS A 575 -13.32 11.29 8.59
C LYS A 575 -13.64 11.19 10.09
N ALA A 576 -13.72 12.34 10.76
CA ALA A 576 -14.06 12.40 12.19
C ALA A 576 -15.38 11.67 12.52
N GLU A 577 -16.36 11.73 11.62
CA GLU A 577 -17.63 10.98 11.75
C GLU A 577 -17.44 9.46 11.82
N ASP A 578 -16.56 8.90 10.99
CA ASP A 578 -16.28 7.47 10.95
C ASP A 578 -15.42 7.04 12.15
N LYS A 579 -14.53 7.92 12.64
CA LYS A 579 -13.80 7.70 13.91
C LYS A 579 -14.76 7.67 15.10
N ALA A 580 -15.73 8.58 15.15
CA ALA A 580 -16.72 8.64 16.22
C ALA A 580 -17.57 7.36 16.30
N LYS A 581 -17.91 6.75 15.16
CA LYS A 581 -18.63 5.47 15.09
C LYS A 581 -17.86 4.29 15.67
N GLN A 582 -16.53 4.38 15.78
CA GLN A 582 -15.67 3.34 16.34
C GLN A 582 -15.52 3.43 17.86
N LEU A 583 -16.02 4.51 18.50
CA LEU A 583 -15.95 4.67 19.95
C LEU A 583 -17.02 3.82 20.64
N VAL A 584 -16.62 3.13 21.71
CA VAL A 584 -17.55 2.45 22.63
C VAL A 584 -17.35 3.02 24.02
N GLY A 585 -18.40 3.60 24.60
CA GLY A 585 -18.30 4.27 25.91
C GLY A 585 -17.32 5.45 25.94
N GLY A 586 -16.99 6.05 24.79
CA GLY A 586 -15.99 7.12 24.69
C GLY A 586 -14.54 6.64 24.58
N VAL A 587 -14.30 5.32 24.52
CA VAL A 587 -12.96 4.73 24.40
C VAL A 587 -12.64 4.39 22.94
N GLU A 588 -11.43 4.74 22.50
CA GLU A 588 -10.95 4.46 21.13
C GLU A 588 -10.74 2.96 20.85
N LEU A 589 -10.82 2.61 19.57
CA LEU A 589 -10.55 1.25 19.10
C LEU A 589 -9.05 0.95 19.20
N THR A 590 -8.71 -0.20 19.77
CA THR A 590 -7.37 -0.77 19.75
C THR A 590 -7.34 -1.94 18.78
N ARG A 591 -6.25 -2.08 18.03
CA ARG A 591 -6.03 -3.21 17.12
C ARG A 591 -4.71 -3.90 17.42
N LEU A 592 -4.75 -5.22 17.53
CA LEU A 592 -3.58 -6.07 17.73
C LEU A 592 -3.46 -7.05 16.57
N SER A 593 -2.23 -7.26 16.08
CA SER A 593 -1.92 -8.26 15.07
C SER A 593 -0.75 -9.14 15.50
N PHE A 594 -0.92 -10.44 15.35
CA PHE A 594 -0.06 -11.46 15.92
C PHE A 594 0.85 -12.12 14.88
N PRO A 595 2.09 -12.44 15.26
CA PRO A 595 2.98 -13.26 14.44
C PRO A 595 2.54 -14.75 14.50
N PRO A 596 2.97 -15.58 13.53
CA PRO A 596 2.72 -17.03 13.58
C PRO A 596 3.48 -17.75 14.70
N HIS A 597 4.53 -17.12 15.23
CA HIS A 597 5.40 -17.68 16.25
C HIS A 597 5.77 -16.60 17.29
N GLY A 598 5.99 -16.99 18.53
CA GLY A 598 6.39 -16.10 19.62
C GLY A 598 6.16 -16.73 21.00
N ASP A 599 6.66 -16.07 22.04
CA ASP A 599 6.37 -16.46 23.41
C ASP A 599 4.95 -15.99 23.79
N VAL A 600 3.97 -16.87 23.54
CA VAL A 600 2.55 -16.59 23.79
C VAL A 600 2.30 -16.33 25.28
N GLN A 601 3.03 -16.99 26.19
CA GLN A 601 2.87 -16.78 27.63
C GLN A 601 3.36 -15.39 28.04
N ALA A 602 4.51 -14.96 27.52
CA ALA A 602 5.00 -13.59 27.74
C ALA A 602 4.04 -12.54 27.16
N ILE A 603 3.50 -12.76 25.96
CA ILE A 603 2.51 -11.87 25.34
C ILE A 603 1.27 -11.74 26.24
N VAL A 604 0.73 -12.87 26.72
CA VAL A 604 -0.43 -12.89 27.63
C VAL A 604 -0.12 -12.15 28.93
N ALA A 605 1.05 -12.37 29.53
CA ALA A 605 1.44 -11.70 30.76
C ALA A 605 1.53 -10.17 30.58
N VAL A 606 2.06 -9.70 29.45
CA VAL A 606 2.13 -8.26 29.13
C VAL A 606 0.72 -7.67 28.95
N LEU A 607 -0.17 -8.37 28.23
CA LEU A 607 -1.57 -7.94 28.06
C LEU A 607 -2.29 -7.84 29.41
N GLU A 608 -2.19 -8.88 30.26
CA GLU A 608 -2.81 -8.89 31.59
C GLU A 608 -2.27 -7.76 32.47
N ASN A 609 -0.95 -7.56 32.49
CA ASN A 609 -0.33 -6.48 33.26
C ASN A 609 -0.80 -5.10 32.77
N ALA A 610 -0.88 -4.86 31.46
CA ALA A 610 -1.36 -3.60 30.92
C ALA A 610 -2.81 -3.31 31.32
N VAL A 611 -3.70 -4.31 31.24
CA VAL A 611 -5.10 -4.19 31.70
C VAL A 611 -5.13 -3.90 33.20
N LYS A 612 -4.41 -4.69 34.01
CA LYS A 612 -4.32 -4.48 35.47
C LYS A 612 -3.88 -3.05 35.79
N THR A 613 -2.79 -2.58 35.19
CA THR A 613 -2.27 -1.22 35.41
C THR A 613 -3.28 -0.12 35.05
N ILE A 614 -4.16 -0.33 34.07
CA ILE A 614 -5.18 0.65 33.70
C ILE A 614 -6.32 0.69 34.72
N TYR A 615 -6.81 -0.47 35.18
CA TYR A 615 -8.03 -0.56 36.00
C TYR A 615 -7.80 -0.69 37.51
N THR A 616 -6.57 -0.87 37.97
CA THR A 616 -6.23 -0.88 39.41
C THR A 616 -5.45 0.35 39.86
N ALA A 617 -5.18 1.29 38.95
CA ALA A 617 -4.63 2.61 39.26
C ALA A 617 -5.78 3.58 39.54
#